data_AF-A0A6J4ECQ0-F1
#
_entry.id   AF-A0A6J4ECQ0-F1
#
_cell.length_a   1.000
_cell.length_b   1.000
_cell.length_c   1.000
_cell.angle_alpha   90.00
_cell.angle_beta   90.00
_cell.angle_gamma   90.00
#
_symmetry.space_group_name_H-M   'P 1'
#
loop_
_entity.id
_entity.type
_entity.pdbx_description
1 polymer ?
#
loop_
_entity_poly.entity_id
_entity_poly.type
_entity_poly.pdbx_seq_one_letter_code
_entity_poly.pdbx_strand_id
1 'polypeptide(L)' 'MSSRPIRSESQVLADRLQESIHSIGSLAEILSEDIAYEGSEPGPRLTPGGQASIHFAILTISRCAQEDLIALLDDLQVPA' A
#
# COMPACT_ATOMS: atom_id res chain seq x y z
N MET A 1 32.65 -16.93 -7.99
CA MET A 1 31.32 -16.73 -8.63
C MET A 1 30.30 -16.70 -7.51
N SER A 2 29.75 -15.52 -7.20
CA SER A 2 28.74 -15.39 -6.14
C SER A 2 27.39 -15.74 -6.74
N SER A 3 26.85 -16.91 -6.42
CA SER A 3 25.48 -17.28 -6.81
C SER A 3 24.51 -16.33 -6.12
N ARG A 4 23.77 -15.53 -6.89
CA ARG A 4 22.64 -14.77 -6.34
C ARG A 4 21.62 -15.77 -5.80
N PRO A 5 21.08 -15.59 -4.59
CA PRO A 5 19.99 -16.43 -4.12
C PRO A 5 18.78 -16.25 -5.05
N ILE A 6 18.24 -17.37 -5.55
CA ILE A 6 16.97 -17.40 -6.28
C ILE A 6 15.88 -17.21 -5.23
N ARG A 7 15.09 -16.15 -5.34
CA ARG A 7 13.97 -15.91 -4.41
C ARG A 7 12.86 -16.94 -4.67
N SER A 8 12.22 -17.40 -3.61
CA SER A 8 10.99 -18.19 -3.74
C SER A 8 9.81 -17.30 -4.16
N GLU A 9 8.77 -17.90 -4.71
CA GLU A 9 7.54 -17.20 -5.07
C GLU A 9 6.89 -16.53 -3.85
N SER A 10 6.85 -17.22 -2.70
CA SER A 10 6.38 -16.65 -1.42
C SER A 10 7.19 -15.44 -0.97
N GLN A 11 8.51 -15.41 -1.21
CA GLN A 11 9.33 -14.22 -0.90
C GLN A 11 8.98 -13.04 -1.80
N VAL A 12 8.67 -13.29 -3.08
CA VAL A 12 8.24 -12.23 -4.01
C VAL A 12 6.87 -11.68 -3.60
N LEU A 13 5.93 -12.55 -3.22
CA LEU A 13 4.61 -12.13 -2.73
C LEU A 13 4.70 -11.34 -1.42
N ALA A 14 5.53 -11.78 -0.47
CA ALA A 14 5.75 -11.08 0.79
C ALA A 14 6.37 -9.69 0.57
N ASP A 15 7.37 -9.57 -0.31
CA ASP A 15 7.99 -8.28 -0.65
C ASP A 15 6.95 -7.32 -1.26
N ARG A 16 6.14 -7.80 -2.21
CA ARG A 16 5.07 -7.01 -2.83
C ARG A 16 4.01 -6.55 -1.85
N LEU A 17 3.63 -7.42 -0.91
CA LEU A 17 2.68 -7.09 0.13
C LEU A 17 3.24 -5.99 1.04
N GLN A 18 4.52 -6.09 1.41
CA GLN A 18 5.20 -5.06 2.21
C GLN A 18 5.26 -3.71 1.47
N GLU A 19 5.59 -3.70 0.19
CA GLU A 19 5.60 -2.49 -0.65
C GLU A 19 4.20 -1.86 -0.75
N SER A 20 3.17 -2.70 -0.90
CA SER A 20 1.78 -2.24 -0.97
C SER A 20 1.32 -1.62 0.35
N ILE A 21 1.61 -2.25 1.49
CA ILE A 21 1.30 -1.72 2.83
C ILE A 21 2.01 -0.38 3.05
N HIS A 22 3.29 -0.29 2.70
CA HIS A 22 4.05 0.95 2.84
C HIS A 22 3.46 2.09 1.97
N SER A 23 3.06 1.77 0.74
CA SER A 23 2.44 2.73 -0.18
C SER A 23 1.09 3.22 0.35
N ILE A 24 0.26 2.32 0.89
CA ILE A 24 -1.02 2.68 1.53
C ILE A 24 -0.80 3.61 2.71
N GLY A 25 0.14 3.27 3.60
CA GLY A 25 0.47 4.09 4.77
C GLY A 25 0.93 5.50 4.36
N SER A 26 1.84 5.59 3.39
CA SER A 26 2.36 6.89 2.89
C SER A 26 1.24 7.76 2.30
N LEU A 27 0.34 7.17 1.53
CA LEU A 27 -0.81 7.88 0.95
C LEU A 27 -1.82 8.33 2.02
N ALA A 28 -2.04 7.50 3.05
CA ALA A 28 -2.90 7.84 4.17
C ALA A 28 -2.31 8.97 5.03
N GLU A 29 -0.99 8.99 5.23
CA GLU A 29 -0.29 10.08 5.92
C GLU A 29 -0.48 11.41 5.18
N ILE A 30 -0.31 11.42 3.85
CA ILE A 30 -0.54 12.62 3.03
C ILE A 30 -1.97 13.17 3.24
N LEU A 31 -2.99 12.30 3.23
CA LEU A 31 -4.38 12.72 3.48
C LEU A 31 -4.57 13.22 4.93
N SER A 32 -4.00 12.51 5.91
CA SER A 32 -4.11 12.89 7.32
C SER A 32 -3.46 14.23 7.61
N GLU A 33 -2.29 14.49 7.02
CA GLU A 33 -1.62 15.78 7.12
C GLU A 33 -2.48 16.88 6.49
N ASP A 34 -3.04 16.64 5.31
CA ASP A 34 -3.85 17.62 4.59
C ASP A 34 -5.13 18.01 5.35
N ILE A 35 -5.83 17.02 5.92
CA ILE A 35 -7.01 17.21 6.77
C ILE A 35 -6.65 18.01 8.02
N ALA A 36 -5.46 17.82 8.59
CA ALA A 36 -5.02 18.58 9.77
C ALA A 36 -4.87 20.09 9.50
N TYR A 37 -4.80 20.51 8.23
CA TYR A 37 -4.80 21.92 7.83
C TYR A 37 -6.20 22.47 7.51
N GLU A 38 -7.28 21.70 7.61
CA GLU A 38 -8.64 22.21 7.41
C GLU A 38 -8.97 23.34 8.39
N GLY A 39 -9.37 24.49 7.85
CA GLY A 39 -9.69 25.69 8.65
C GLY A 39 -8.47 26.48 9.15
N SER A 40 -7.24 26.12 8.73
CA SER A 40 -6.01 26.85 9.06
C SER A 40 -5.54 27.78 7.91
N GLU A 41 -4.58 28.68 8.19
CA GLU A 41 -3.86 29.45 7.18
C GLU A 41 -2.34 29.18 7.26
N PRO A 42 -1.71 28.66 6.18
CA PRO A 42 -2.34 28.21 4.93
C PRO A 42 -3.18 26.94 5.16
N GLY A 43 -4.29 26.84 4.43
CA GLY A 43 -5.20 25.70 4.50
C GLY A 43 -4.65 24.43 3.82
N PRO A 44 -5.53 23.44 3.56
CA PRO A 44 -5.15 22.20 2.90
C PRO A 44 -4.43 22.45 1.57
N ARG A 45 -3.40 21.64 1.31
CA ARG A 45 -2.56 21.71 0.11
C ARG A 45 -3.20 20.95 -1.06
N LEU A 46 -3.97 19.90 -0.77
CA LEU A 46 -4.65 19.14 -1.80
C LEU A 46 -5.99 19.77 -2.19
N THR A 47 -6.31 19.66 -3.48
CA THR A 47 -7.67 19.92 -3.94
C THR A 47 -8.57 18.72 -3.56
N PRO A 48 -9.90 18.91 -3.48
CA PRO A 48 -10.82 17.79 -3.27
C PRO A 48 -10.65 16.66 -4.29
N GLY A 49 -10.33 16.99 -5.55
CA GLY A 49 -10.03 15.99 -6.58
C GLY A 49 -8.71 15.25 -6.34
N GLY A 50 -7.71 15.93 -5.78
CA GLY A 50 -6.47 15.30 -5.32
C GLY A 50 -6.71 14.32 -4.17
N GLN A 51 -7.50 14.72 -3.16
CA GLN A 51 -7.87 13.85 -2.05
C GLN A 51 -8.63 12.60 -2.53
N ALA A 52 -9.61 12.78 -3.43
CA ALA A 52 -10.36 11.67 -4.02
C ALA A 52 -9.46 10.71 -4.82
N SER A 53 -8.46 11.25 -5.53
CA SER A 53 -7.50 10.46 -6.31
C SER A 53 -6.58 9.63 -5.40
N ILE A 54 -6.12 10.19 -4.28
CA ILE A 54 -5.34 9.44 -3.28
C ILE A 54 -6.20 8.33 -2.65
N HIS A 55 -7.44 8.63 -2.29
CA HIS A 55 -8.35 7.63 -1.75
C HIS A 55 -8.59 6.48 -2.75
N PHE A 56 -8.80 6.79 -4.02
CA PHE A 56 -8.91 5.78 -5.08
C PHE A 56 -7.63 4.93 -5.23
N ALA A 57 -6.45 5.56 -5.14
CA ALA A 57 -5.17 4.84 -5.19
C ALA A 57 -5.02 3.87 -4.00
N ILE A 58 -5.35 4.30 -2.77
CA ILE A 58 -5.34 3.45 -1.58
C ILE A 58 -6.25 2.22 -1.78
N LEU A 59 -7.48 2.42 -2.26
CA LEU A 59 -8.41 1.31 -2.51
C LEU A 59 -7.88 0.33 -3.56
N THR A 60 -7.28 0.87 -4.63
CA THR A 60 -6.71 0.05 -5.71
C THR A 60 -5.53 -0.78 -5.21
N ILE A 61 -4.59 -0.17 -4.49
CA ILE A 61 -3.43 -0.87 -3.91
C ILE A 61 -3.88 -1.90 -2.87
N SER A 62 -4.86 -1.56 -2.03
CA SER A 62 -5.41 -2.48 -1.02
C SER A 62 -6.00 -3.74 -1.65
N ARG A 63 -6.68 -3.60 -2.79
CA ARG A 63 -7.20 -4.74 -3.54
C ARG A 63 -6.07 -5.64 -4.07
N CYS A 64 -5.04 -5.06 -4.69
CA CYS A 64 -3.89 -5.84 -5.15
C CYS A 64 -3.17 -6.53 -3.99
N ALA A 65 -2.98 -5.83 -2.86
CA ALA A 65 -2.38 -6.40 -1.65
C ALA A 65 -3.18 -7.58 -1.09
N GLN A 66 -4.53 -7.50 -1.13
CA GLN A 66 -5.39 -8.60 -0.73
C GLN A 66 -5.20 -9.82 -1.62
N GLU A 67 -5.12 -9.63 -2.94
CA GLU A 67 -4.91 -10.72 -3.90
C GLU A 67 -3.53 -11.39 -3.68
N ASP A 68 -2.47 -10.60 -3.47
CA ASP A 68 -1.13 -11.11 -3.14
C ASP A 68 -1.09 -11.84 -1.78
N LEU A 69 -1.83 -11.36 -0.76
CA LEU A 69 -1.92 -12.02 0.54
C LEU A 69 -2.62 -13.38 0.44
N ILE A 70 -3.73 -13.48 -0.31
CA ILE A 70 -4.42 -14.76 -0.53
C ILE A 70 -3.47 -15.75 -1.20
N ALA A 71 -2.78 -15.34 -2.27
CA ALA A 71 -1.82 -16.19 -2.97
C ALA A 71 -0.68 -16.64 -2.04
N LEU A 72 -0.21 -15.77 -1.14
CA LEU A 72 0.82 -16.11 -0.16
C LEU A 72 0.31 -17.14 0.86
N LEU A 73 -0.90 -16.98 1.37
CA LEU A 73 -1.49 -17.92 2.34
C LEU A 73 -1.72 -19.30 1.72
N ASP A 74 -2.16 -19.34 0.46
CA ASP A 74 -2.34 -20.57 -0.31
C ASP A 74 -0.99 -21.30 -0.49
N ASP A 75 0.08 -20.58 -0.88
CA ASP A 75 1.42 -21.15 -1.04
C ASP A 75 2.00 -21.69 0.28
N LEU A 76 1.73 -20.99 1.39
CA LEU A 76 2.17 -21.39 2.73
C LEU A 76 1.33 -22.55 3.31
N GLN A 77 0.29 -23.03 2.61
CA GLN A 77 -0.66 -24.04 3.08
C GLN A 77 -1.23 -23.71 4.46
N VAL A 78 -1.42 -22.42 4.77
CA VAL A 78 -1.98 -22.01 6.06
C VAL A 78 -3.47 -22.39 6.05
N PRO A 79 -3.94 -23.32 6.91
CA PRO A 79 -5.35 -23.64 6.97
C PRO A 79 -6.15 -22.40 7.41
N ALA A 80 -7.25 -22.14 6.70
CA ALA A 80 -8.17 -21.03 6.94
C ALA A 80 -8.83 -21.06 8.32
#